data_AF-A0A485D3Z6-F1
#
_entry.id   AF-A0A485D3Z6-F1
#
_cell.length_a   1.000
_cell.length_b   1.000
_cell.length_c   1.000
_cell.angle_alpha   90.00
_cell.angle_beta   90.00
_cell.angle_gamma   90.00
#
_symmetry.space_group_name_H-M   'P 1'
#
loop_
_entity.id
_entity.type
_entity.pdbx_description
1 polymer ?
#
loop_
_entity_poly.entity_id
_entity_poly.type
_entity_poly.pdbx_seq_one_letter_code
_entity_poly.pdbx_strand_id
1 'polypeptide(L)'
;MGSDKLFIVSGVLVSAIMLFSFILKNSQPDVESLIKSGRYWKATCVLKEVNIPAGFFHGEMNRLDCEGVVTNVSTKKYNQATSAYQDSLRNKVR
;
A
#
# COMPACT_ATOMS: atom_id res chain seq x y z
N MET A 1 13.62 -42.35 -17.67
CA MET A 1 12.72 -41.20 -17.39
C MET A 1 13.28 -40.47 -16.17
N GLY A 2 14.15 -39.46 -16.32
CA GLY A 2 14.86 -38.94 -15.13
C GLY A 2 15.33 -37.49 -15.14
N SER A 3 15.70 -36.92 -16.29
CA SER A 3 16.28 -35.57 -16.38
C SER A 3 15.32 -34.55 -16.97
N ASP A 4 14.63 -34.90 -18.05
CA ASP A 4 13.89 -33.94 -18.89
C ASP A 4 12.64 -33.41 -18.18
N LYS A 5 11.99 -34.28 -17.39
CA LYS A 5 10.88 -33.91 -16.51
C LYS A 5 11.34 -32.99 -15.37
N LEU A 6 12.56 -33.19 -14.86
CA LEU A 6 13.14 -32.37 -13.80
C LEU A 6 13.47 -30.95 -14.31
N PHE A 7 14.02 -30.84 -15.52
CA PHE A 7 14.29 -29.56 -16.17
C PHE A 7 13.02 -28.77 -16.48
N ILE A 8 11.96 -29.44 -16.98
CA ILE A 8 10.67 -28.79 -17.24
C ILE A 8 10.04 -28.27 -15.95
N VAL A 9 10.00 -29.09 -14.89
CA VAL A 9 9.41 -28.68 -13.59
C VAL A 9 10.19 -27.51 -12.98
N SER A 10 11.52 -27.54 -13.04
CA SER A 10 12.37 -26.45 -12.55
C SER A 10 12.11 -25.14 -13.31
N GLY A 11 12.05 -25.20 -14.65
CA GLY A 11 11.77 -24.01 -15.47
C GLY A 11 10.41 -23.39 -15.19
N VAL A 12 9.37 -24.21 -15.01
CA VAL A 12 8.02 -23.74 -14.66
C VAL A 12 8.01 -23.06 -13.29
N LEU A 13 8.67 -23.63 -12.28
CA LEU A 13 8.74 -23.04 -10.94
C LEU A 13 9.43 -21.67 -10.95
N VAL A 14 10.58 -21.53 -11.62
CA VAL A 14 11.29 -20.24 -11.72
C VAL A 14 10.43 -19.19 -12.42
N SER A 15 9.72 -19.57 -13.49
CA SER A 15 8.82 -18.65 -14.20
C SER A 15 7.64 -18.19 -13.31
N ALA A 16 7.07 -19.09 -12.51
CA ALA A 16 5.99 -18.76 -11.58
C ALA A 16 6.45 -17.81 -10.47
N ILE A 17 7.66 -18.01 -9.93
CA ILE A 17 8.25 -17.13 -8.91
C ILE A 17 8.51 -15.72 -9.49
N MET A 18 9.00 -15.64 -10.73
CA MET A 18 9.24 -14.37 -11.41
C MET A 18 7.93 -13.59 -11.64
N LEU A 19 6.89 -14.28 -12.13
CA LEU A 19 5.57 -13.67 -12.33
C LEU A 19 4.95 -13.21 -11.01
N PHE A 20 5.05 -14.03 -9.96
CA PHE A 20 4.55 -13.67 -8.63
C PHE A 20 5.28 -12.44 -8.06
N SER A 21 6.60 -12.39 -8.19
CA SER A 21 7.42 -11.24 -7.76
C SER A 21 7.08 -9.96 -8.53
N PHE A 22 6.81 -10.07 -9.83
CA PHE A 22 6.39 -8.95 -10.66
C PHE A 22 5.03 -8.39 -10.22
N ILE A 23 4.06 -9.27 -9.94
CA ILE A 23 2.73 -8.89 -9.42
C ILE A 23 2.84 -8.18 -8.06
N LEU A 24 3.69 -8.70 -7.16
CA LEU A 24 3.91 -8.08 -5.84
C LEU A 24 4.50 -6.67 -5.97
N LYS A 25 5.41 -6.45 -6.92
CA LYS A 25 6.03 -5.14 -7.15
C LYS A 25 5.02 -4.12 -7.68
N ASN A 26 4.16 -4.52 -8.63
CA ASN A 26 3.09 -3.66 -9.14
C ASN A 26 1.97 -3.43 -8.13
N SER A 27 1.90 -4.22 -7.05
CA SER A 27 0.92 -4.01 -5.97
C SER A 27 1.32 -2.91 -4.99
N GLN A 28 2.56 -2.41 -5.04
CA GLN A 28 2.98 -1.31 -4.17
C GLN A 28 2.45 0.03 -4.72
N PRO A 29 1.89 0.89 -3.85
CA PRO A 29 1.44 2.21 -4.27
C PRO A 29 2.64 3.05 -4.71
N ASP A 30 2.54 3.68 -5.88
CA ASP A 30 3.54 4.61 -6.37
C ASP A 30 3.70 5.82 -5.42
N VAL A 31 4.90 6.38 -5.33
CA VAL A 31 5.24 7.47 -4.39
C VAL A 31 4.39 8.72 -4.68
N GLU A 32 4.13 9.04 -5.94
CA GLU A 32 3.29 10.19 -6.31
C GLU A 32 1.84 9.99 -5.82
N SER A 33 1.33 8.76 -5.97
CA SER A 33 -0.02 8.40 -5.49
C SER A 33 -0.16 8.54 -3.96
N LEU A 34 0.90 8.20 -3.22
CA LEU A 34 0.97 8.37 -1.77
C LEU A 34 0.98 9.85 -1.38
N ILE A 35 1.79 10.67 -2.04
CA ILE A 35 1.83 12.13 -1.80
C ILE A 35 0.47 12.77 -2.07
N LYS A 36 -0.18 12.42 -3.19
CA LYS A 36 -1.51 12.93 -3.54
C LYS A 36 -2.56 12.57 -2.49
N SER A 37 -2.58 11.32 -2.06
CA SER A 37 -3.49 10.83 -1.01
C SER A 37 -3.22 11.54 0.33
N GLY A 38 -1.96 11.65 0.72
CA GLY A 38 -1.54 12.29 1.97
C GLY A 38 -1.91 13.77 2.01
N ARG A 39 -1.72 14.49 0.90
CA ARG A 39 -2.18 15.88 0.73
C ARG A 39 -3.69 15.99 0.92
N TYR A 40 -4.46 15.19 0.20
CA TYR A 40 -5.93 15.22 0.26
C TYR A 40 -6.44 14.97 1.68
N TRP A 41 -5.96 13.90 2.32
CA TRP A 41 -6.38 13.55 3.68
C TRP A 41 -5.98 14.60 4.71
N LYS A 42 -4.77 15.17 4.61
CA LYS A 42 -4.33 16.23 5.53
C LYS A 42 -5.08 17.56 5.35
N ALA A 43 -5.54 17.86 4.13
CA ALA A 43 -6.22 19.12 3.83
C ALA A 43 -7.73 19.06 4.09
N THR A 44 -8.35 17.90 3.82
CA THR A 44 -9.81 17.80 3.65
C THR A 44 -10.46 16.93 4.73
N CYS A 45 -9.69 16.04 5.36
CA CYS A 45 -10.24 15.04 6.27
C CYS A 45 -9.85 15.28 7.72
N VAL A 46 -10.76 14.91 8.62
CA VAL A 46 -10.53 14.85 10.06
C VAL A 46 -10.38 13.39 10.46
N LEU A 47 -9.30 13.06 11.15
CA LEU A 47 -9.07 11.73 11.71
C LEU A 47 -9.98 11.56 12.93
N LYS A 48 -10.97 10.68 12.86
CA LYS A 48 -11.94 10.46 13.95
C LYS A 48 -11.50 9.36 14.90
N GLU A 49 -11.01 8.27 14.34
CA GLU A 49 -10.57 7.09 15.09
C GLU A 49 -9.34 6.50 14.41
N VAL A 50 -8.44 5.92 15.22
CA VAL A 50 -7.19 5.32 14.76
C VAL A 50 -7.10 3.87 15.21
N ASN A 51 -6.42 3.05 14.42
CA ASN A 51 -6.09 1.66 14.75
C ASN A 51 -7.30 0.80 15.11
N ILE A 52 -8.43 1.01 14.42
CA ILE A 52 -9.62 0.19 14.55
C ILE A 52 -9.29 -1.21 14.04
N PRO A 53 -9.42 -2.26 14.87
CA PRO A 53 -9.24 -3.63 14.42
C PRO A 53 -10.36 -4.01 13.46
N ALA A 54 -10.01 -4.39 12.23
CA ALA A 54 -10.98 -4.75 11.17
C ALA A 54 -11.23 -6.27 11.04
N GLY A 55 -10.85 -7.03 12.08
CA GLY A 55 -11.00 -8.49 12.15
C GLY A 55 -9.74 -9.25 11.72
N PHE A 56 -9.78 -10.58 11.80
CA PHE A 56 -8.58 -11.43 11.63
C PHE A 56 -7.91 -11.32 10.26
N PHE A 57 -8.69 -11.07 9.19
CA PHE A 57 -8.18 -11.01 7.82
C PHE A 57 -7.80 -9.60 7.36
N HIS A 58 -8.07 -8.57 8.17
CA HIS A 58 -7.79 -7.18 7.82
C HIS A 58 -6.91 -6.54 8.88
N GLY A 59 -5.90 -5.80 8.44
CA GLY A 59 -5.07 -5.00 9.35
C GLY A 59 -5.85 -3.86 10.01
N GLU A 60 -5.16 -3.13 10.86
CA GLU A 60 -5.71 -1.94 11.51
C GLU A 60 -6.16 -0.87 10.49
N MET A 61 -7.27 -0.22 10.80
CA MET A 61 -7.91 0.81 9.98
C MET A 61 -8.04 2.12 10.75
N ASN A 62 -7.88 3.23 10.06
CA ASN A 62 -8.21 4.56 10.52
C ASN A 62 -9.54 5.00 9.92
N ARG A 63 -10.35 5.69 10.71
CA ARG A 63 -11.62 6.29 10.27
C ARG A 63 -11.43 7.78 10.07
N LEU A 64 -11.64 8.22 8.85
CA LEU A 64 -11.56 9.61 8.44
C LEU A 64 -12.96 10.14 8.13
N ASP A 65 -13.18 11.40 8.43
CA ASP A 65 -14.35 12.16 8.00
C ASP A 65 -13.88 13.26 7.05
N CYS A 66 -14.14 13.06 5.76
CA CYS A 66 -13.75 13.96 4.69
C CYS A 66 -14.98 14.74 4.25
N GLU A 67 -15.20 15.93 4.82
CA GLU A 67 -16.34 16.81 4.50
C GLU A 67 -17.72 16.12 4.66
N GLY A 68 -17.89 15.34 5.73
CA GLY A 68 -19.13 14.61 6.01
C GLY A 68 -19.17 13.20 5.39
N VAL A 69 -18.17 12.83 4.59
CA VAL A 69 -18.02 11.48 4.05
C VAL A 69 -17.06 10.67 4.93
N VAL A 70 -17.61 9.68 5.63
CA VAL A 70 -16.80 8.78 6.45
C VAL A 70 -16.11 7.73 5.58
N THR A 71 -14.77 7.73 5.60
CA THR A 71 -13.92 6.81 4.84
C THR A 71 -13.00 6.02 5.76
N ASN A 72 -13.00 4.69 5.63
CA ASN A 72 -12.06 3.82 6.32
C ASN A 72 -10.83 3.58 5.45
N VAL A 73 -9.65 3.84 5.99
CA VAL A 73 -8.36 3.67 5.30
C VAL A 73 -7.45 2.84 6.17
N SER A 74 -6.69 1.89 5.63
CA SER A 74 -5.76 1.12 6.46
C SER A 74 -4.75 2.04 7.14
N THR A 75 -4.47 1.79 8.42
CA THR A 75 -3.50 2.57 9.22
C THR A 75 -2.17 2.67 8.48
N LYS A 76 -1.70 1.55 7.92
CA LYS A 76 -0.47 1.49 7.13
C LYS A 76 -0.50 2.45 5.94
N LYS A 77 -1.58 2.43 5.14
CA LYS A 77 -1.70 3.30 3.95
C LYS A 77 -1.80 4.77 4.35
N TYR A 78 -2.56 5.08 5.38
CA TYR A 78 -2.68 6.44 5.90
C TYR A 78 -1.31 6.98 6.33
N ASN A 79 -0.58 6.22 7.15
CA ASN A 79 0.75 6.62 7.63
C ASN A 79 1.72 6.83 6.45
N GLN A 80 1.83 5.85 5.54
CA GLN A 80 2.68 5.96 4.35
C GLN A 80 2.38 7.21 3.51
N ALA A 81 1.10 7.50 3.26
CA ALA A 81 0.70 8.66 2.49
C ALA A 81 1.02 9.97 3.20
N THR A 82 0.72 10.07 4.51
CA THR A 82 1.00 11.29 5.28
C THR A 82 2.49 11.56 5.44
N SER A 83 3.30 10.52 5.64
CA SER A 83 4.77 10.63 5.70
C SER A 83 5.34 11.05 4.36
N ALA A 84 4.94 10.40 3.25
CA ALA A 84 5.40 10.77 1.92
C ALA A 84 5.05 12.23 1.57
N TYR A 85 3.85 12.68 1.93
CA TYR A 85 3.46 14.09 1.78
C TYR A 85 4.35 15.02 2.61
N GLN A 86 4.59 14.70 3.88
CA GLN A 86 5.42 15.53 4.75
C GLN A 86 6.88 15.61 4.29
N ASP A 87 7.44 14.50 3.79
CA ASP A 87 8.79 14.46 3.21
C ASP A 87 8.85 15.29 1.92
N SER A 88 7.80 15.25 1.09
CA SER A 88 7.72 16.09 -0.12
C SER A 88 7.72 17.59 0.21
N LEU A 89 7.07 17.99 1.32
CA LEU A 89 7.10 19.38 1.78
C LEU A 89 8.49 19.76 2.28
N ARG A 90 9.14 18.89 3.06
CA ARG A 90 10.50 19.13 3.57
C ARG A 90 11.51 19.32 2.45
N ASN A 91 11.46 18.48 1.42
CA ASN A 91 12.37 18.53 0.29
C ASN A 91 12.15 19.76 -0.61
N LYS A 92 10.96 20.37 -0.59
CA LYS A 92 10.67 21.59 -1.34
C LYS A 92 11.17 22.87 -0.63
N VAL A 93 11.42 22.79 0.68
CA VAL A 93 11.88 23.91 1.51
C VAL A 93 13.41 24.02 1.54
N ARG A 94 14.12 22.93 1.25
CA ARG A 94 15.57 22.91 1.06
C ARG A 94 15.92 23.32 -0.37
#